data_AF-A0A9D8AFE2-F1
#
_entry.id   AF-A0A9D8AFE2-F1
#
_cell.length_a   1.000
_cell.length_b   1.000
_cell.length_c   1.000
_cell.angle_alpha   90.00
_cell.angle_beta   90.00
_cell.angle_gamma   90.00
#
_symmetry.space_group_name_H-M   'P 1'
#
loop_
_entity.id
_entity.type
_entity.pdbx_description
1 polymer ?
#
loop_
_entity_poly.entity_id
_entity_poly.type
_entity_poly.pdbx_seq_one_letter_code
_entity_poly.pdbx_strand_id
1 'polypeptide(L)'
;MIAVVDRIFPEFGAIFSNQFGKSVLELMTQFSTPEEFSNVSVDDLMDVVKKVSRRGISKGKIEKLHSASQNSIGITFGREGFKIELEILIERLKFFQKQVDFLEQKIDEIVDTIKTPIFEIPGIGKTTGAVILSEIGNIQNFSAAIKNSSIAIPFIFYSFCI
;
A
#
# COMPACT_ATOMS: atom_id res chain seq x y z
N MET A 1 -2.89 -6.90 11.68
CA MET A 1 -4.02 -7.09 10.74
C MET A 1 -4.12 -8.53 10.26
N ILE A 2 -3.14 -9.06 9.52
CA ILE A 2 -3.18 -10.47 9.01
C ILE A 2 -3.54 -11.47 10.11
N ALA A 3 -2.82 -11.48 11.23
CA ALA A 3 -3.10 -12.40 12.34
C ALA A 3 -4.48 -12.21 13.02
N VAL A 4 -5.14 -11.06 12.85
CA VAL A 4 -6.51 -10.83 13.35
C VAL A 4 -7.50 -11.38 12.34
N VAL A 5 -7.27 -11.11 11.05
CA VAL A 5 -8.04 -11.68 9.94
C VAL A 5 -7.96 -13.20 9.95
N ASP A 6 -6.79 -13.80 10.15
CA ASP A 6 -6.62 -15.25 10.18
C ASP A 6 -7.40 -15.91 11.33
N ARG A 7 -7.65 -15.16 12.42
CA ARG A 7 -8.51 -15.64 13.52
C ARG A 7 -9.99 -15.51 13.15
N ILE A 8 -10.40 -14.39 12.57
CA ILE A 8 -11.80 -14.10 12.24
C ILE A 8 -12.28 -14.88 10.99
N PHE A 9 -11.43 -14.98 9.97
CA PHE A 9 -11.70 -15.51 8.65
C PHE A 9 -10.42 -16.13 8.03
N PRO A 10 -9.96 -17.32 8.51
CA PRO A 10 -8.70 -17.94 8.11
C PRO A 10 -8.56 -18.19 6.60
N GLU A 11 -9.67 -18.41 5.90
CA GLU A 11 -9.67 -18.68 4.46
C GLU A 11 -9.35 -17.43 3.61
N PHE A 12 -9.46 -16.24 4.19
CA PHE A 12 -9.37 -14.97 3.46
C PHE A 12 -8.01 -14.78 2.77
N GLY A 13 -6.91 -15.13 3.45
CA GLY A 13 -5.55 -15.00 2.91
C GLY A 13 -5.27 -15.90 1.70
N ALA A 14 -5.96 -17.03 1.58
CA ALA A 14 -5.85 -17.92 0.42
C ALA A 14 -6.55 -17.35 -0.84
N ILE A 15 -7.55 -16.49 -0.65
CA ILE A 15 -8.34 -15.88 -1.73
C ILE A 15 -7.64 -14.61 -2.25
N PHE A 16 -7.08 -13.83 -1.32
CA PHE A 16 -6.44 -12.55 -1.61
C PHE A 16 -4.94 -12.58 -1.30
N SER A 17 -4.13 -12.72 -2.35
CA SER A 17 -2.67 -12.60 -2.25
C SER A 17 -2.22 -11.21 -1.77
N ASN A 18 -2.96 -10.16 -2.12
CA ASN A 18 -2.77 -8.81 -1.58
C ASN A 18 -3.98 -8.42 -0.71
N GLN A 19 -3.84 -8.61 0.61
CA GLN A 19 -4.87 -8.28 1.59
C GLN A 19 -4.97 -6.78 1.91
N PHE A 20 -4.02 -5.98 1.42
CA PHE A 20 -3.94 -4.52 1.64
C PHE A 20 -4.32 -3.72 0.40
N GLY A 21 -4.79 -4.38 -0.66
CA GLY A 21 -5.24 -3.71 -1.88
C GLY A 21 -6.48 -2.85 -1.61
N LYS A 22 -6.62 -1.71 -2.30
CA LYS A 22 -7.72 -0.76 -2.11
C LYS A 22 -9.11 -1.40 -2.12
N SER A 23 -9.37 -2.30 -3.07
CA SER A 23 -10.66 -3.02 -3.17
C SER A 23 -10.89 -4.00 -2.01
N VAL A 24 -9.83 -4.65 -1.52
CA VAL A 24 -9.92 -5.60 -0.39
C VAL A 24 -10.17 -4.84 0.91
N LEU A 25 -9.43 -3.75 1.14
CA LEU A 25 -9.65 -2.89 2.29
C LEU A 25 -11.04 -2.27 2.30
N GLU A 26 -11.60 -1.93 1.13
CA GLU A 26 -12.97 -1.42 1.05
C GLU A 26 -14.00 -2.49 1.43
N LEU A 27 -13.86 -3.71 0.90
CA LEU A 27 -14.70 -4.83 1.32
C LEU A 27 -14.63 -5.04 2.83
N MET A 28 -13.42 -5.06 3.39
CA MET A 28 -13.21 -5.27 4.83
C MET A 28 -13.73 -4.12 5.70
N THR A 29 -13.82 -2.91 5.15
CA THR A 29 -14.39 -1.76 5.86
C THR A 29 -15.91 -1.91 6.00
N GLN A 30 -16.57 -2.56 5.04
CA GLN A 30 -18.02 -2.76 5.07
C GLN A 30 -18.40 -4.10 5.72
N PHE A 31 -17.55 -5.11 5.61
CA PHE A 31 -17.78 -6.46 6.10
C PHE A 31 -16.50 -7.00 6.73
N SER A 32 -16.49 -7.19 8.05
CA SER A 32 -15.31 -7.58 8.81
C SER A 32 -15.36 -9.04 9.28
N THR A 33 -16.49 -9.72 9.12
CA THR A 33 -16.70 -11.11 9.57
C THR A 33 -17.22 -12.02 8.45
N PRO A 34 -16.96 -13.35 8.51
CA PRO A 34 -17.50 -14.29 7.54
C PRO A 34 -19.04 -14.23 7.44
N GLU A 35 -19.71 -14.02 8.57
CA GLU A 35 -21.17 -13.91 8.62
C GLU A 35 -21.71 -12.68 7.88
N GLU A 36 -21.03 -11.54 8.01
CA GLU A 36 -21.36 -10.35 7.22
C GLU A 36 -21.13 -10.59 5.73
N PHE A 37 -20.06 -11.30 5.35
CA PHE A 37 -19.81 -11.65 3.96
C PHE A 37 -20.83 -12.66 3.40
N SER A 38 -21.31 -13.62 4.19
CA SER A 38 -22.27 -14.63 3.73
C SER A 38 -23.71 -14.11 3.64
N ASN A 39 -24.03 -13.05 4.38
CA ASN A 39 -25.35 -12.41 4.38
C ASN A 39 -25.55 -11.41 3.22
N VAL A 40 -24.53 -11.19 2.40
CA VAL A 40 -24.54 -10.20 1.31
C VAL A 40 -24.38 -10.92 -0.02
N SER A 41 -25.16 -10.52 -1.02
CA SER A 41 -25.11 -11.19 -2.32
C SER A 41 -23.76 -10.96 -3.03
N VAL A 42 -23.36 -11.91 -3.88
CA VAL A 42 -22.16 -11.78 -4.71
C VAL A 42 -22.21 -10.51 -5.58
N ASP A 43 -23.38 -10.12 -6.07
CA ASP A 43 -23.54 -8.92 -6.89
C ASP A 43 -23.34 -7.64 -6.08
N ASP A 44 -23.84 -7.58 -4.85
CA ASP A 44 -23.61 -6.45 -3.93
C ASP A 44 -22.13 -6.31 -3.56
N LEU A 45 -21.45 -7.44 -3.26
CA LEU A 45 -20.01 -7.46 -3.01
C LEU A 45 -19.22 -6.97 -4.24
N MET A 46 -19.65 -7.37 -5.44
CA MET A 46 -19.05 -6.88 -6.70
C MET A 46 -19.25 -5.39 -6.89
N ASP A 47 -20.40 -4.84 -6.50
CA ASP A 47 -20.68 -3.41 -6.63
C ASP A 47 -19.82 -2.56 -5.68
N VAL A 48 -19.53 -3.04 -4.47
CA VAL A 48 -18.54 -2.42 -3.56
C VAL A 48 -17.16 -2.34 -4.24
N VAL A 49 -16.73 -3.43 -4.86
CA VAL A 49 -15.42 -3.49 -5.55
C VAL A 49 -15.36 -2.52 -6.74
N LYS A 50 -16.42 -2.48 -7.56
CA LYS A 50 -16.50 -1.61 -8.75
C LYS A 50 -16.42 -0.12 -8.41
N LYS A 51 -16.94 0.30 -7.24
CA LYS A 51 -16.84 1.68 -6.78
C LYS A 51 -15.39 2.13 -6.58
N VAL A 52 -14.49 1.22 -6.25
CA VAL A 52 -13.08 1.52 -5.96
C VAL A 52 -12.16 1.30 -7.15
N SER A 53 -12.45 0.31 -8.01
CA SER A 53 -11.58 -0.02 -9.13
C SER A 53 -12.33 -0.59 -10.32
N ARG A 54 -12.04 -0.06 -11.52
CA ARG A 54 -12.57 -0.55 -12.80
C ARG A 54 -12.05 -1.93 -13.19
N ARG A 55 -10.84 -2.31 -12.75
CA ARG A 55 -10.23 -3.63 -13.02
C ARG A 55 -10.30 -4.58 -11.81
N GLY A 56 -10.89 -4.15 -10.69
CA GLY A 56 -10.73 -4.65 -9.32
C GLY A 56 -10.61 -6.17 -9.09
N ILE A 57 -11.51 -6.72 -8.29
CA ILE A 57 -11.54 -8.15 -7.94
C ILE A 57 -12.44 -8.86 -8.95
N SER A 58 -11.95 -9.95 -9.54
CA SER A 58 -12.73 -10.77 -10.48
C SER A 58 -13.96 -11.39 -9.79
N LYS A 59 -15.07 -11.54 -10.51
CA LYS A 59 -16.29 -12.20 -10.00
C LYS A 59 -16.01 -13.56 -9.36
N GLY A 60 -15.21 -14.41 -10.01
CA GLY A 60 -14.84 -15.72 -9.47
C GLY A 60 -14.07 -15.69 -8.15
N LYS A 61 -13.40 -14.58 -7.80
CA LYS A 61 -12.80 -14.41 -6.46
C LYS A 61 -13.84 -14.01 -5.42
N ILE A 62 -14.82 -13.19 -5.79
CA ILE A 62 -15.93 -12.83 -4.89
C ILE A 62 -16.84 -14.04 -4.63
N GLU A 63 -17.11 -14.87 -5.64
CA GLU A 63 -17.85 -16.12 -5.45
C GLU A 63 -17.11 -17.07 -4.51
N LYS A 64 -15.78 -17.19 -4.64
CA LYS A 64 -14.94 -17.95 -3.70
C LYS A 64 -14.99 -17.36 -2.29
N LEU A 65 -14.95 -16.03 -2.16
CA LEU A 65 -15.06 -15.35 -0.87
C LEU A 65 -16.40 -15.66 -0.19
N HIS A 66 -17.49 -15.51 -0.92
CA HIS A 66 -18.85 -15.78 -0.43
C HIS A 66 -19.05 -17.26 -0.06
N SER A 67 -18.53 -18.19 -0.87
CA SER A 67 -18.59 -19.62 -0.56
C SER A 67 -17.73 -19.99 0.66
N ALA A 68 -16.54 -19.39 0.79
CA ALA A 68 -15.68 -19.60 1.94
C ALA A 68 -16.29 -19.00 3.22
N SER A 69 -16.99 -17.87 3.12
CA SER A 69 -17.57 -17.20 4.29
C SER A 69 -18.72 -18.01 4.90
N GLN A 70 -19.50 -18.72 4.08
CA GLN A 70 -20.55 -19.64 4.52
C GLN A 70 -20.03 -20.86 5.29
N ASN A 71 -18.78 -21.28 5.04
CA ASN A 71 -18.20 -22.49 5.61
C ASN A 71 -16.97 -22.18 6.51
N SER A 72 -16.78 -20.91 6.89
CA SER A 72 -15.58 -20.48 7.58
C SER A 72 -15.50 -21.09 8.98
N ILE A 73 -14.31 -21.57 9.35
CA ILE A 73 -14.00 -22.10 10.68
C ILE A 73 -13.44 -21.05 11.65
N GLY A 74 -13.55 -19.76 11.29
CA GLY A 74 -13.08 -18.64 12.09
C GLY A 74 -13.72 -18.58 13.49
N ILE A 75 -13.13 -17.76 14.35
CA ILE A 75 -13.55 -17.67 15.76
C ILE A 75 -15.03 -17.26 15.92
N THR A 76 -15.70 -17.94 16.83
CA THR A 76 -17.09 -17.66 17.23
C THR A 76 -17.16 -16.93 18.56
N PHE A 77 -16.16 -17.10 19.43
CA PHE A 77 -16.06 -16.42 20.72
C PHE A 77 -15.23 -15.14 20.62
N GLY A 78 -15.64 -14.08 21.32
CA GLY A 78 -14.92 -12.79 21.34
C GLY A 78 -14.92 -12.06 19.99
N ARG A 79 -15.75 -12.49 19.04
CA ARG A 79 -15.79 -11.98 17.66
C ARG A 79 -15.95 -10.46 17.60
N GLU A 80 -16.80 -9.89 18.44
CA GLU A 80 -17.04 -8.45 18.48
C GLU A 80 -15.77 -7.66 18.83
N GLY A 81 -14.98 -8.14 19.79
CA GLY A 81 -13.71 -7.50 20.16
C GLY A 81 -12.69 -7.53 19.02
N PHE A 82 -12.58 -8.68 18.34
CA PHE A 82 -11.68 -8.81 17.19
C PHE A 82 -12.18 -8.02 15.97
N LYS A 83 -13.49 -7.91 15.77
CA LYS A 83 -14.09 -7.05 14.76
C LYS A 83 -13.71 -5.59 15.00
N ILE A 84 -13.91 -5.09 16.22
CA ILE A 84 -13.50 -3.74 16.61
C ILE A 84 -11.99 -3.54 16.38
N GLU A 85 -11.16 -4.51 16.79
CA GLU A 85 -9.71 -4.46 16.54
C GLU A 85 -9.39 -4.36 15.04
N LEU A 86 -10.07 -5.16 14.22
CA LEU A 86 -9.88 -5.17 12.77
C LEU A 86 -10.28 -3.83 12.13
N GLU A 87 -11.44 -3.27 12.52
CA GLU A 87 -11.92 -1.97 12.05
C GLU A 87 -10.91 -0.86 12.38
N ILE A 88 -10.41 -0.82 13.62
CA ILE A 88 -9.38 0.14 14.06
C ILE A 88 -8.10 -0.02 13.23
N LEU A 89 -7.67 -1.26 12.96
CA LEU A 89 -6.47 -1.52 12.17
C LEU A 89 -6.63 -1.06 10.71
N ILE A 90 -7.81 -1.27 10.11
CA ILE A 90 -8.11 -0.82 8.74
C ILE A 90 -8.10 0.71 8.69
N GLU A 91 -8.74 1.38 9.66
CA GLU A 91 -8.74 2.85 9.73
C GLU A 91 -7.32 3.40 9.85
N ARG A 92 -6.50 2.84 10.75
CA ARG A 92 -5.09 3.21 10.90
C ARG A 92 -4.31 3.03 9.61
N LEU A 93 -4.50 1.93 8.90
CA LEU A 93 -3.83 1.69 7.63
C LEU A 93 -4.24 2.72 6.57
N LYS A 94 -5.54 3.00 6.46
CA LYS A 94 -6.07 4.05 5.56
C LYS A 94 -5.50 5.42 5.92
N PHE A 95 -5.34 5.72 7.20
CA PHE A 95 -4.75 6.97 7.69
C PHE A 95 -3.26 7.07 7.32
N PHE A 96 -2.47 6.03 7.54
CA PHE A 96 -1.06 6.02 7.13
C PHE A 96 -0.89 6.15 5.62
N GLN A 97 -1.71 5.49 4.81
CA GLN A 97 -1.64 5.64 3.36
C GLN A 97 -1.88 7.09 2.93
N LYS A 98 -2.88 7.76 3.51
CA LYS A 98 -3.12 9.19 3.24
C LYS A 98 -1.95 10.08 3.64
N GLN A 99 -1.30 9.78 4.76
CA GLN A 99 -0.12 10.53 5.20
C GLN A 99 1.08 10.31 4.28
N VAL A 100 1.31 9.08 3.81
CA VAL A 100 2.34 8.78 2.82
C VAL A 100 2.06 9.55 1.53
N ASP A 101 0.85 9.46 0.98
CA ASP A 101 0.46 10.17 -0.24
C ASP A 101 0.63 11.70 -0.08
N PHE A 102 0.28 12.25 1.08
CA PHE A 102 0.48 13.67 1.40
C PHE A 102 1.95 14.06 1.43
N LEU A 103 2.81 13.25 2.05
CA LEU A 103 4.25 13.52 2.13
C LEU A 103 4.91 13.39 0.75
N GLU A 104 4.53 12.40 -0.05
CA GLU A 104 4.99 12.26 -1.43
C GLU A 104 4.65 13.49 -2.26
N GLN A 105 3.43 14.01 -2.14
CA GLN A 105 3.03 15.26 -2.80
C GLN A 105 3.91 16.45 -2.34
N LYS A 106 4.20 16.55 -1.03
CA LYS A 106 5.06 17.62 -0.50
C LYS A 106 6.50 17.51 -1.02
N ILE A 107 7.02 16.30 -1.14
CA ILE A 107 8.34 16.06 -1.72
C ILE A 107 8.35 16.48 -3.18
N ASP A 108 7.34 16.11 -3.97
CA ASP A 108 7.22 16.49 -5.37
C ASP A 108 7.15 18.02 -5.54
N GLU A 109 6.36 18.71 -4.70
CA GLU A 109 6.28 20.17 -4.70
C GLU A 109 7.64 20.82 -4.43
N ILE A 110 8.41 20.30 -3.46
CA ILE A 110 9.75 20.82 -3.14
C ILE A 110 10.71 20.54 -4.30
N VAL A 111 10.73 19.31 -4.82
CA VAL A 111 11.59 18.88 -5.93
C VAL A 111 11.38 19.75 -7.16
N ASP A 112 10.13 20.09 -7.49
CA ASP A 112 9.80 20.93 -8.64
C ASP A 112 10.35 22.37 -8.51
N THR A 113 10.67 22.83 -7.30
CA THR A 113 11.34 24.12 -7.09
C THR A 113 12.86 24.06 -7.31
N ILE A 114 13.46 22.87 -7.26
CA ILE A 114 14.91 22.68 -7.34
C ILE A 114 15.32 22.49 -8.80
N LYS A 115 15.96 23.50 -9.38
CA LYS A 115 16.56 23.40 -10.72
C LYS A 115 17.91 22.70 -10.65
N THR A 116 17.92 21.39 -10.90
CA THR A 116 19.13 20.57 -10.91
C THR A 116 19.13 19.57 -12.08
N PRO A 117 20.28 19.31 -12.71
CA PRO A 117 20.39 18.38 -13.83
C PRO A 117 20.13 16.91 -13.44
N ILE A 118 20.04 16.59 -12.15
CA ILE A 118 19.84 15.21 -11.69
C ILE A 118 18.53 14.58 -12.22
N PHE A 119 17.49 15.41 -12.42
CA PHE A 119 16.19 14.96 -12.95
C PHE A 119 16.15 14.85 -14.48
N GLU A 120 17.21 15.26 -15.18
CA GLU A 120 17.36 15.09 -16.62
C GLU A 120 18.02 13.74 -16.97
N ILE A 121 18.56 13.03 -15.97
CA ILE A 121 19.21 11.73 -16.14
C ILE A 121 18.13 10.67 -16.41
N PRO A 122 18.18 9.96 -17.56
CA PRO A 122 17.23 8.90 -17.88
C PRO A 122 17.23 7.81 -16.80
N GLY A 123 16.04 7.48 -16.30
CA GLY A 123 15.84 6.46 -15.25
C GLY A 123 15.83 7.00 -13.82
N ILE A 124 16.13 8.29 -13.59
CA ILE A 124 15.97 8.92 -12.27
C ILE A 124 14.61 9.62 -12.20
N GLY A 125 13.72 9.07 -11.36
CA GLY A 125 12.45 9.70 -11.01
C GLY A 125 12.58 10.73 -9.89
N LYS A 126 11.52 11.50 -9.64
CA LYS A 126 11.47 12.52 -8.58
C LYS A 126 11.87 11.98 -7.21
N THR A 127 11.31 10.83 -6.81
CA THR A 127 11.63 10.18 -5.51
C THR A 127 13.10 9.82 -5.39
N THR A 128 13.66 9.14 -6.39
CA THR A 128 15.08 8.73 -6.39
C THR A 128 16.00 9.94 -6.42
N GLY A 129 15.69 10.95 -7.24
CA GLY A 129 16.46 12.19 -7.27
C GLY A 129 16.38 12.95 -5.95
N ALA A 130 15.22 13.02 -5.30
CA ALA A 130 15.05 13.64 -3.98
C ALA A 130 15.92 12.96 -2.92
N VAL A 131 15.99 11.63 -2.91
CA VAL A 131 16.86 10.88 -1.98
C VAL A 131 18.34 11.21 -2.25
N ILE A 132 18.77 11.22 -3.51
CA ILE A 132 20.16 11.57 -3.83
C ILE A 132 20.49 13.00 -3.38
N LEU A 133 19.56 13.94 -3.61
CA LEU A 133 19.72 15.32 -3.16
C LEU A 133 19.76 15.45 -1.63
N SER A 134 18.97 14.68 -0.89
CA SER A 134 18.98 14.70 0.58
C SER A 134 20.27 14.16 1.16
N GLU A 135 20.87 13.14 0.53
CA GLU A 135 22.15 12.55 0.95
C GLU A 135 23.34 13.46 0.60
N ILE A 136 23.32 14.09 -0.57
CA ILE A 136 24.37 15.03 -1.00
C ILE A 136 24.31 16.34 -0.21
N GLY A 137 23.12 16.78 0.20
CA GLY A 137 22.89 18.07 0.84
C GLY A 137 23.13 19.24 -0.13
N ASN A 138 24.07 20.13 0.19
CA ASN A 138 24.34 21.31 -0.65
C ASN A 138 25.07 20.93 -1.95
N ILE A 139 24.34 20.89 -3.07
CA ILE A 139 24.87 20.63 -4.42
C ILE A 139 26.03 21.58 -4.80
N GLN A 140 26.10 22.79 -4.23
CA GLN A 140 27.21 23.71 -4.53
C GLN A 140 28.58 23.17 -4.06
N ASN A 141 28.61 22.27 -3.08
CA ASN A 141 29.84 21.58 -2.68
C ASN A 141 30.34 20.61 -3.79
N PHE A 142 29.45 20.11 -4.64
CA PHE A 142 29.80 19.23 -5.76
C PHE A 142 30.25 19.97 -7.02
N SER A 143 29.80 21.21 -7.23
CA SER A 143 30.32 22.06 -8.34
C SER A 143 31.85 22.21 -8.27
N ALA A 144 32.40 22.33 -7.06
CA ALA A 144 33.84 22.36 -6.84
C ALA A 144 34.52 20.99 -7.05
N ALA A 145 33.84 19.88 -6.75
CA ALA A 145 34.39 18.52 -6.84
C ALA A 145 34.39 17.94 -8.27
N ILE A 146 33.37 18.26 -9.07
CA ILE A 146 33.25 17.80 -10.47
C ILE A 146 34.34 18.42 -11.35
N LYS A 147 34.89 19.58 -10.97
CA LYS A 147 36.01 20.21 -11.69
C LYS A 147 37.31 19.38 -11.61
N ASN A 148 37.47 18.49 -10.62
CA ASN A 148 38.76 17.86 -10.31
C ASN A 148 38.78 16.32 -10.19
N SER A 149 37.70 15.56 -10.44
CA SER A 149 37.82 14.09 -10.35
C SER A 149 36.77 13.27 -11.12
N SER A 150 37.26 12.46 -12.07
CA SER A 150 36.53 11.41 -12.80
C SER A 150 36.17 10.18 -11.94
N ILE A 151 35.94 10.31 -10.62
CA ILE A 151 35.96 9.14 -9.69
C ILE A 151 34.69 8.99 -8.82
N ALA A 152 33.74 9.92 -8.78
CA ALA A 152 32.65 9.87 -7.79
C ALA A 152 31.37 9.09 -8.21
N ILE A 153 31.39 8.29 -9.28
CA ILE A 153 30.20 7.52 -9.72
C ILE A 153 30.04 6.15 -9.01
N PRO A 154 31.07 5.43 -8.53
CA PRO A 154 30.86 4.10 -7.95
C PRO A 154 30.35 4.08 -6.49
N PHE A 155 30.51 5.17 -5.72
CA PHE A 155 30.26 5.13 -4.27
C PHE A 155 28.76 5.15 -3.91
N ILE A 156 27.90 5.68 -4.79
CA ILE A 156 26.45 5.78 -4.55
C ILE A 156 25.74 4.45 -4.83
N PHE A 157 26.27 3.61 -5.73
CA PHE A 157 25.65 2.32 -6.06
C PHE A 157 25.80 1.26 -4.95
N TYR A 158 26.84 1.35 -4.10
CA TYR A 158 27.15 0.29 -3.15
C TYR A 158 26.33 0.33 -1.85
N SER A 159 25.64 1.44 -1.54
CA SER A 159 24.91 1.59 -0.28
C SER A 159 23.42 1.20 -0.34
N PHE A 160 22.93 0.67 -1.47
CA PHE A 160 21.50 0.38 -1.65
C PHE A 160 21.19 -1.02 -2.24
N CYS A 161 22.18 -1.92 -2.24
CA CYS A 161 21.98 -3.35 -2.53
C CYS A 161 22.38 -4.22 -1.32
N ILE A 162 21.79 -3.92 -0.16
CA ILE A 162 21.56 -4.87 0.95
C ILE A 162 20.14 -4.62 1.47
#